data_AF-A0A2K3UUD3-F1
#
_entry.id   AF-A0A2K3UUD3-F1
#
_cell.length_a   1.000
_cell.length_b   1.000
_cell.length_c   1.000
_cell.angle_alpha   90.00
_cell.angle_beta   90.00
_cell.angle_gamma   90.00
#
_symmetry.space_group_name_H-M   'P 1'
#
loop_
_entity.id
_entity.type
_entity.pdbx_description
1 polymer ?
#
loop_
_entity_poly.entity_id
_entity_poly.type
_entity_poly.pdbx_seq_one_letter_code
_entity_poly.pdbx_strand_id
1 'polypeptide(L)'
;MDWPAPADFVHGDPLPPPAAWTRPGLVMTFNLECPGCVSRGVPFLKRLHTEFGGAVNLLAVHTSFGHRLLAREEVVPILTKFVRDFARLPFPVAHDLDGDFARHWQTEGTPHWLAFAPGGELLRSVYGSQDNAQTRLQYLLEEWAGRSGQV
;
A
#
# COMPACT_ATOMS: atom_id res chain seq x y z
N MET A 1 -2.72 2.13 -15.72
CA MET A 1 -4.00 1.81 -15.06
C MET A 1 -4.20 2.75 -13.87
N ASP A 2 -5.43 3.14 -13.53
CA ASP A 2 -5.67 4.10 -12.46
C ASP A 2 -5.78 3.42 -11.08
N TRP A 3 -6.36 2.22 -11.03
CA TRP A 3 -6.51 1.40 -9.83
C TRP A 3 -6.48 -0.10 -10.16
N PRO A 4 -5.96 -0.99 -9.28
CA PRO A 4 -5.90 -2.43 -9.56
C PRO A 4 -7.30 -3.03 -9.74
N ALA A 5 -7.47 -3.90 -10.75
CA ALA A 5 -8.72 -4.63 -10.93
C ALA A 5 -8.85 -5.73 -9.86
N PRO A 6 -10.06 -6.25 -9.56
CA PRO A 6 -10.22 -7.33 -8.58
C PRO A 6 -9.34 -8.56 -8.85
N ALA A 7 -9.06 -8.87 -10.12
CA ALA A 7 -8.19 -9.98 -10.52
C ALA A 7 -6.69 -9.73 -10.24
N ASP A 8 -6.29 -8.49 -9.96
CA ASP A 8 -4.91 -8.14 -9.63
C ASP A 8 -4.59 -8.32 -8.14
N PHE A 9 -5.60 -8.54 -7.31
CA PHE A 9 -5.41 -8.83 -5.89
C PHE A 9 -4.96 -10.28 -5.71
N VAL A 10 -3.79 -10.45 -5.12
CA VAL A 10 -3.17 -11.76 -4.85
C VAL A 10 -3.38 -12.21 -3.40
N HIS A 11 -3.88 -11.32 -2.54
CA HIS A 11 -4.16 -11.59 -1.13
C HIS A 11 -5.17 -10.60 -0.57
N GLY A 12 -6.04 -11.06 0.34
CA GLY A 12 -7.10 -10.27 0.97
C GLY A 12 -8.24 -9.87 0.01
N ASP A 13 -9.28 -9.25 0.56
CA ASP A 13 -10.43 -8.80 -0.23
C ASP A 13 -10.07 -7.56 -1.07
N PRO A 14 -10.44 -7.52 -2.37
CA PRO A 14 -10.18 -6.36 -3.22
C PRO A 14 -10.74 -5.06 -2.66
N LEU A 15 -9.90 -4.03 -2.57
CA LEU A 15 -10.33 -2.69 -2.22
C LEU A 15 -10.77 -1.93 -3.49
N PRO A 16 -11.96 -1.29 -3.47
CA PRO A 16 -12.39 -0.45 -4.58
C PRO A 16 -11.51 0.81 -4.67
N PRO A 17 -11.59 1.59 -5.76
CA PRO A 17 -10.88 2.85 -5.88
C PRO A 17 -11.19 3.84 -4.75
N PRO A 18 -10.28 4.78 -4.40
CA PRO A 18 -10.45 5.71 -3.29
C PRO A 18 -11.71 6.57 -3.35
N ALA A 19 -12.24 6.82 -4.56
CA ALA A 19 -13.49 7.53 -4.77
C ALA A 19 -14.70 6.86 -4.08
N ALA A 20 -14.66 5.55 -3.85
CA ALA A 20 -15.71 4.79 -3.17
C ALA A 20 -15.47 4.62 -1.66
N TRP A 21 -14.38 5.17 -1.11
CA TRP A 21 -14.05 4.98 0.30
C TRP A 21 -14.82 5.96 1.20
N THR A 22 -15.43 5.42 2.25
CA THR A 22 -16.11 6.20 3.31
C THR A 22 -15.18 6.59 4.46
N ARG A 23 -13.97 6.02 4.50
CA ARG A 23 -12.90 6.29 5.47
C ARG A 23 -11.59 6.57 4.72
N PRO A 24 -10.65 7.35 5.29
CA PRO A 24 -9.38 7.61 4.62
C PRO A 24 -8.60 6.31 4.44
N GLY A 25 -7.56 6.36 3.61
CA GLY A 25 -6.72 5.19 3.43
C GLY A 25 -5.29 5.49 3.02
N LEU A 26 -4.43 4.50 3.25
CA LEU A 26 -3.02 4.55 2.95
C LEU A 26 -2.65 3.37 2.05
N VAL A 27 -2.05 3.68 0.91
CA VAL A 27 -1.56 2.71 -0.05
C VAL A 27 -0.05 2.76 -0.07
N MET A 28 0.61 1.60 0.00
CA MET A 28 2.06 1.49 -0.18
C MET A 28 2.38 0.75 -1.48
N THR A 29 3.11 1.37 -2.40
CA THR A 29 3.77 0.61 -3.46
C THR A 29 5.06 -0.01 -2.93
N PHE A 30 5.32 -1.27 -3.30
CA PHE A 30 6.52 -1.99 -2.86
C PHE A 30 7.00 -2.99 -3.90
N ASN A 31 8.20 -3.53 -3.71
CA ASN A 31 8.71 -4.64 -4.48
C ASN A 31 9.48 -5.61 -3.56
N LEU A 32 9.51 -6.89 -3.88
CA LEU A 32 10.24 -7.90 -3.09
C LEU A 32 11.77 -7.78 -3.22
N GLU A 33 12.28 -7.24 -4.33
CA GLU A 33 13.70 -6.98 -4.57
C GLU A 33 14.16 -5.66 -3.89
N CYS A 34 13.27 -4.94 -3.20
CA CYS A 34 13.54 -3.69 -2.49
C CYS A 34 13.78 -3.93 -0.98
N PRO A 35 15.03 -3.81 -0.47
CA PRO A 35 15.34 -4.07 0.94
C PRO A 35 14.59 -3.14 1.90
N GLY A 36 14.43 -1.85 1.55
CA GLY A 36 13.69 -0.89 2.36
C GLY A 36 12.19 -1.24 2.49
N CYS A 37 11.64 -1.88 1.47
CA CYS A 37 10.27 -2.36 1.46
C CYS A 37 10.10 -3.53 2.42
N VAL A 38 10.92 -4.57 2.27
CA VAL A 38 10.78 -5.83 3.04
C VAL A 38 11.18 -5.63 4.50
N SER A 39 12.27 -4.88 4.77
CA SER A 39 12.81 -4.73 6.13
C SER A 39 12.16 -3.63 6.97
N ARG A 40 11.54 -2.62 6.34
CA ARG A 40 10.96 -1.46 7.04
C ARG A 40 9.54 -1.14 6.63
N GLY A 41 9.27 -0.98 5.33
CA GLY A 41 7.95 -0.58 4.83
C GLY A 41 6.83 -1.55 5.19
N VAL A 42 7.00 -2.84 4.86
CA VAL A 42 6.02 -3.89 5.18
C VAL A 42 5.82 -4.05 6.70
N PRO A 43 6.87 -4.17 7.53
CA PRO A 43 6.71 -4.16 8.99
C PRO A 43 6.00 -2.92 9.52
N PHE A 44 6.27 -1.74 8.98
CA PHE A 44 5.60 -0.50 9.37
C PHE A 44 4.11 -0.52 9.02
N LEU A 45 3.74 -0.89 7.79
CA LEU A 45 2.33 -0.99 7.38
C LEU A 45 1.57 -2.02 8.24
N LYS A 46 2.22 -3.11 8.64
CA LYS A 46 1.63 -4.06 9.60
C LYS A 46 1.36 -3.44 10.97
N ARG A 47 2.27 -2.62 11.49
CA ARG A 47 2.04 -1.88 12.75
C ARG A 47 0.87 -0.90 12.60
N LEU A 48 0.85 -0.12 11.51
CA LEU A 48 -0.26 0.78 11.20
C LEU A 48 -1.59 0.05 11.10
N HIS A 49 -1.61 -1.17 10.54
CA HIS A 49 -2.82 -1.98 10.50
C HIS A 49 -3.30 -2.40 11.88
N THR A 50 -2.39 -2.84 12.76
CA THR A 50 -2.73 -3.18 14.14
C THR A 50 -3.31 -1.98 14.89
N GLU A 51 -2.76 -0.79 14.68
CA GLU A 51 -3.16 0.43 15.39
C GLU A 51 -4.42 1.10 14.80
N PHE A 52 -4.53 1.14 13.47
CA PHE A 52 -5.50 1.97 12.76
C PHE A 52 -6.41 1.22 11.78
N GLY A 53 -6.29 -0.11 11.63
CA GLY A 53 -7.04 -0.88 10.62
C GLY A 53 -8.57 -0.79 10.73
N GLY A 54 -9.10 -0.41 11.90
CA GLY A 54 -10.52 -0.09 12.07
C GLY A 54 -10.91 1.28 11.50
N ALA A 55 -10.01 2.26 11.52
CA ALA A 55 -10.27 3.64 11.14
C ALA A 55 -9.88 3.95 9.68
N VAL A 56 -8.94 3.21 9.08
CA VAL A 56 -8.40 3.50 7.75
C VAL A 56 -8.36 2.28 6.84
N ASN A 57 -8.48 2.50 5.53
CA ASN A 57 -8.20 1.47 4.53
C ASN A 57 -6.67 1.34 4.35
N LEU A 58 -6.15 0.11 4.30
CA LEU A 58 -4.73 -0.15 4.07
C LEU A 58 -4.56 -1.11 2.90
N LEU A 59 -3.71 -0.74 1.96
CA LEU A 59 -3.41 -1.51 0.76
C LEU A 59 -1.91 -1.55 0.52
N ALA A 60 -1.39 -2.71 0.11
CA ALA A 60 -0.07 -2.80 -0.50
C ALA A 60 -0.21 -3.13 -1.99
N VAL A 61 0.59 -2.48 -2.84
CA VAL A 61 0.63 -2.73 -4.28
C VAL A 61 2.05 -3.13 -4.66
N HIS A 62 2.25 -4.40 -5.01
CA HIS A 62 3.53 -4.86 -5.51
C HIS A 62 3.71 -4.39 -6.95
N THR A 63 4.69 -3.55 -7.23
CA THR A 63 4.89 -2.94 -8.56
C THR A 63 6.23 -3.32 -9.17
N SER A 64 6.26 -3.54 -10.49
CA SER A 64 7.52 -3.68 -11.25
C SER A 64 8.18 -2.33 -11.58
N PHE A 65 7.52 -1.20 -11.32
CA PHE A 65 8.05 0.12 -11.64
C PHE A 65 9.39 0.38 -10.92
N GLY A 66 10.44 0.66 -11.70
CA GLY A 66 11.80 0.83 -11.18
C GLY A 66 12.52 -0.48 -10.85
N HIS A 67 11.95 -1.64 -11.19
CA HIS A 67 12.50 -2.97 -10.96
C HIS A 67 12.49 -3.79 -12.25
N ARG A 68 13.03 -5.01 -12.19
CA ARG A 68 12.96 -5.95 -13.31
C ARG A 68 11.50 -6.36 -13.58
N LEU A 69 11.05 -6.19 -14.83
CA LEU A 69 9.78 -6.74 -15.28
C LEU A 69 9.91 -8.25 -15.47
N LEU A 70 8.99 -8.99 -14.85
CA LEU A 70 8.90 -10.45 -14.93
C LEU A 70 7.46 -10.81 -15.32
N ALA A 71 7.26 -11.98 -15.92
CA ALA A 71 5.93 -12.44 -16.24
C ALA A 71 5.11 -12.67 -14.96
N ARG A 72 3.78 -12.55 -15.07
CA ARG A 72 2.88 -12.69 -13.92
C ARG A 72 3.05 -14.06 -13.25
N GLU A 73 3.24 -15.10 -14.04
CA GLU A 73 3.42 -16.50 -13.62
C GLU A 73 4.70 -16.70 -12.80
N GLU A 74 5.71 -15.85 -12.99
CA GLU A 74 6.96 -15.89 -12.24
C GLU A 74 6.86 -15.14 -10.91
N VAL A 75 6.14 -14.00 -10.88
CA VAL A 75 6.07 -13.13 -9.70
C VAL A 75 4.98 -13.58 -8.72
N VAL A 76 3.78 -13.87 -9.21
CA VAL A 76 2.60 -14.11 -8.35
C VAL A 76 2.81 -15.25 -7.35
N PRO A 77 3.43 -16.41 -7.69
CA PRO A 77 3.69 -17.46 -6.71
C PRO A 77 4.62 -17.01 -5.57
N ILE A 78 5.68 -16.26 -5.90
CA ILE A 78 6.65 -15.74 -4.93
C ILE A 78 5.98 -14.69 -4.03
N LEU A 79 5.23 -13.76 -4.64
CA LEU A 79 4.48 -12.74 -3.93
C LEU A 79 3.44 -13.37 -3.00
N THR A 80 2.66 -14.34 -3.48
CA THR A 80 1.65 -15.04 -2.68
C THR A 80 2.28 -15.74 -1.47
N LYS A 81 3.40 -16.46 -1.67
CA LYS A 81 4.14 -17.09 -0.58
C LYS A 81 4.67 -16.05 0.42
N PHE A 82 5.20 -14.93 -0.07
CA PHE A 82 5.67 -13.86 0.79
C PHE A 82 4.52 -13.30 1.65
N VAL A 83 3.40 -12.91 1.04
CA VAL A 83 2.31 -12.23 1.76
C VAL A 83 1.56 -13.16 2.70
N ARG A 84 1.36 -14.42 2.32
CA ARG A 84 0.59 -15.40 3.11
C ARG A 84 1.43 -16.09 4.18
N ASP A 85 2.63 -16.55 3.83
CA ASP A 85 3.38 -17.47 4.70
C ASP A 85 4.51 -16.78 5.47
N PHE A 86 5.29 -15.95 4.78
CA PHE A 86 6.46 -15.29 5.36
C PHE A 86 6.08 -14.03 6.16
N ALA A 87 5.50 -13.04 5.47
CA ALA A 87 5.15 -11.76 6.05
C ALA A 87 3.80 -11.80 6.78
N ARG A 88 2.89 -12.72 6.40
CA ARG A 88 1.55 -12.89 7.00
C ARG A 88 0.81 -11.56 7.08
N LEU A 89 0.56 -10.95 5.93
CA LEU A 89 -0.02 -9.61 5.85
C LEU A 89 -1.51 -9.65 6.20
N PRO A 90 -1.99 -8.78 7.11
CA PRO A 90 -3.39 -8.76 7.53
C PRO A 90 -4.30 -7.88 6.65
N PHE A 91 -3.76 -7.34 5.55
CA PHE A 91 -4.43 -6.40 4.64
C PHE A 91 -4.26 -6.84 3.19
N PRO A 92 -5.10 -6.35 2.26
CA PRO A 92 -5.05 -6.76 0.86
C PRO A 92 -3.76 -6.34 0.15
N VAL A 93 -3.39 -7.15 -0.84
CA VAL A 93 -2.21 -6.92 -1.69
C VAL A 93 -2.59 -7.09 -3.15
N ALA A 94 -2.33 -6.06 -3.94
CA ALA A 94 -2.48 -6.08 -5.39
C ALA A 94 -1.13 -6.22 -6.10
N HIS A 95 -1.16 -6.66 -7.36
CA HIS A 95 -0.01 -6.79 -8.23
C HIS A 95 -0.13 -5.85 -9.43
N ASP A 96 0.70 -4.81 -9.44
CA ASP A 96 0.90 -3.89 -10.56
C ASP A 96 2.00 -4.43 -11.47
N LEU A 97 1.59 -5.27 -12.44
CA LEU A 97 2.49 -6.05 -13.29
C LEU A 97 3.45 -5.16 -14.09
N ASP A 98 2.94 -4.15 -14.78
CA ASP A 98 3.74 -3.35 -15.72
C ASP A 98 4.24 -2.04 -15.11
N GLY A 99 3.88 -1.73 -13.86
CA GLY A 99 4.20 -0.44 -13.22
C GLY A 99 3.21 0.68 -13.57
N ASP A 100 2.03 0.29 -14.02
CA ASP A 100 1.02 1.15 -14.60
C ASP A 100 0.28 1.96 -13.53
N PHE A 101 0.00 1.34 -12.39
CA PHE A 101 -0.50 2.02 -11.19
C PHE A 101 0.53 3.02 -10.68
N ALA A 102 1.79 2.59 -10.53
CA ALA A 102 2.89 3.42 -10.05
C ALA A 102 3.12 4.66 -10.94
N ARG A 103 3.04 4.51 -12.27
CA ARG A 103 3.13 5.63 -13.23
C ARG A 103 1.95 6.59 -13.14
N HIS A 104 0.72 6.07 -13.06
CA HIS A 104 -0.48 6.91 -12.93
C HIS A 104 -0.39 7.83 -11.70
N TRP A 105 0.02 7.27 -10.56
CA TRP A 105 0.15 8.00 -9.29
C TRP A 105 1.50 8.72 -9.10
N GLN A 106 2.31 8.79 -10.17
CA GLN A 106 3.59 9.51 -10.19
C GLN A 106 4.52 9.12 -9.03
N THR A 107 4.59 7.84 -8.69
CA THR A 107 5.48 7.38 -7.61
C THR A 107 6.95 7.52 -8.03
N GLU A 108 7.83 7.82 -7.07
CA GLU A 108 9.27 8.06 -7.33
C GLU A 108 10.12 6.78 -7.26
N GLY A 109 9.52 5.67 -6.82
CA GLY A 109 10.18 4.38 -6.63
C GLY A 109 9.46 3.54 -5.59
N THR A 110 10.17 2.65 -4.92
CA THR A 110 9.62 1.85 -3.81
C THR A 110 10.51 1.87 -2.56
N PRO A 111 9.95 1.90 -1.34
CA PRO A 111 8.52 2.01 -1.08
C PRO A 111 8.03 3.44 -1.30
N HIS A 112 6.79 3.59 -1.73
CA HIS A 112 6.13 4.89 -1.86
C HIS A 112 4.74 4.81 -1.24
N TRP A 113 4.31 5.89 -0.61
CA TRP A 113 3.06 5.96 0.15
C TRP A 113 2.13 7.00 -0.45
N LEU A 114 0.87 6.62 -0.64
CA LEU A 114 -0.20 7.48 -1.12
C LEU A 114 -1.29 7.49 -0.06
N ALA A 115 -1.61 8.68 0.46
CA ALA A 115 -2.59 8.86 1.51
C ALA A 115 -3.82 9.58 0.94
N PHE A 116 -4.99 8.98 1.08
CA PHE A 116 -6.24 9.45 0.47
C PHE A 116 -7.27 9.84 1.54
N ALA A 117 -7.99 10.91 1.28
CA ALA A 117 -9.22 11.25 2.01
C ALA A 117 -10.36 10.27 1.65
N PRO A 118 -11.42 10.19 2.48
CA PRO A 118 -12.70 9.66 2.00
C PRO A 118 -13.14 10.38 0.71
N GLY A 119 -13.67 9.64 -0.26
CA GLY A 119 -14.03 10.20 -1.57
C GLY A 119 -12.87 10.40 -2.55
N GLY A 120 -11.64 10.07 -2.15
CA GLY A 120 -10.53 9.81 -3.08
C GLY A 120 -9.58 10.96 -3.39
N GLU A 121 -9.67 12.08 -2.67
CA GLU A 121 -8.64 13.13 -2.76
C GLU A 121 -7.28 12.60 -2.27
N LEU A 122 -6.24 12.74 -3.09
CA LEU A 122 -4.86 12.42 -2.69
C LEU A 122 -4.31 13.53 -1.78
N LEU A 123 -4.17 13.23 -0.49
CA LEU A 123 -3.71 14.18 0.53
C LEU A 123 -2.19 14.23 0.63
N ARG A 124 -1.50 13.09 0.50
CA ARG A 124 -0.04 13.00 0.62
C ARG A 124 0.53 11.97 -0.35
N SER A 125 1.71 12.26 -0.86
CA SER A 125 2.57 11.36 -1.65
C SER A 125 3.96 11.39 -1.02
N VAL A 126 4.43 10.27 -0.48
CA VAL A 126 5.66 10.22 0.32
C VAL A 126 6.54 9.07 -0.15
N TYR A 127 7.74 9.39 -0.63
CA TYR A 127 8.72 8.38 -1.04
C TYR A 127 9.60 7.93 0.14
N GLY A 128 9.90 6.63 0.18
CA GLY A 128 10.88 6.02 1.06
C GLY A 128 10.32 5.38 2.34
N SER A 129 11.22 4.77 3.11
CA SER A 129 10.93 4.03 4.35
C SER A 129 11.67 4.58 5.58
N GLN A 130 12.32 5.74 5.46
CA GLN A 130 13.14 6.27 6.55
C GLN A 130 12.25 6.85 7.65
N ASP A 131 12.81 7.04 8.85
CA ASP A 131 12.04 7.46 10.04
C ASP A 131 11.21 8.71 9.79
N ASN A 132 11.76 9.72 9.12
CA ASN A 132 11.01 10.94 8.77
C ASN A 132 9.76 10.66 7.90
N ALA A 133 9.82 9.71 6.98
CA ALA A 133 8.67 9.32 6.16
C ALA A 133 7.63 8.58 7.01
N GLN A 134 8.07 7.62 7.83
CA GLN A 134 7.18 6.86 8.71
C GLN A 134 6.48 7.76 9.74
N THR A 135 7.23 8.64 10.41
CA THR A 135 6.70 9.57 11.40
C THR A 135 5.62 10.49 10.82
N ARG A 136 5.82 11.00 9.60
CA ARG A 136 4.81 11.84 8.91
C ARG A 136 3.51 11.08 8.65
N LEU A 137 3.61 9.80 8.29
CA LEU A 137 2.45 8.94 8.01
C LEU A 137 1.73 8.55 9.32
N GLN A 138 2.49 8.24 10.37
CA GLN A 138 1.95 7.96 11.69
C GLN A 138 1.10 9.14 12.18
N TYR A 139 1.63 10.36 12.19
CA TYR A 139 0.88 11.54 12.62
C TYR A 139 -0.39 11.79 11.80
N LEU A 140 -0.33 11.54 10.49
CA LEU A 140 -1.51 11.66 9.63
C LEU A 140 -2.61 10.67 10.04
N LEU A 141 -2.26 9.43 10.34
CA LEU A 141 -3.21 8.40 10.76
C LEU A 141 -3.75 8.67 12.17
N GLU A 142 -2.92 9.16 13.09
CA GLU A 142 -3.32 9.60 14.42
C GLU A 142 -4.34 10.74 14.35
N GLU A 143 -4.13 11.73 13.47
CA GLU A 143 -5.09 12.81 13.23
C GLU A 143 -6.44 12.26 12.73
N TRP A 144 -6.42 11.34 11.76
CA TRP A 144 -7.64 10.73 11.23
C TRP A 144 -8.38 9.88 12.27
N ALA A 145 -7.66 9.11 13.07
CA ALA A 145 -8.23 8.31 14.14
C ALA A 145 -8.84 9.20 15.24
N GLY A 146 -8.16 10.29 15.62
CA GLY A 146 -8.66 11.25 16.61
C GLY A 146 -9.95 11.96 16.17
N ARG A 147 -10.09 12.28 14.88
CA ARG A 147 -11.33 12.85 14.32
C ARG A 147 -12.50 11.87 14.28
N SER A 148 -12.21 10.57 14.20
CA SER A 148 -13.23 9.50 14.14
C SER A 148 -13.88 9.23 15.51
N GLY A 149 -13.29 9.72 16.61
CA GLY A 149 -13.85 9.62 17.97
C GLY A 149 -14.67 10.84 18.42
N GLN A 150 -14.91 11.82 17.54
CA GLN A 150 -15.65 13.06 17.83
C GLN A 150 -17.05 13.12 17.19
N VAL A 151 -17.60 11.98 16.74
CA VAL A 151 -18.96 11.88 16.19
C VAL A 151 -19.90 11.20 17.17
#